data_AF-A0A1W2BZG7-F1
#
_entry.id   AF-A0A1W2BZG7-F1
#
_cell.length_a   1.000
_cell.length_b   1.000
_cell.length_c   1.000
_cell.angle_alpha   90.00
_cell.angle_beta   90.00
_cell.angle_gamma   90.00
#
_symmetry.space_group_name_H-M   'P 1'
#
loop_
_entity.id
_entity.type
_entity.pdbx_description
1 polymer ?
#
loop_
_entity_poly.entity_id
_entity_poly.type
_entity_poly.pdbx_seq_one_letter_code
_entity_poly.pdbx_strand_id
1 'polypeptide(L)' 'MPEAPRPTPGDLAPKAREPMPEGTPETGDLVVDADLRDLALVDPEDLDAVLTAGESVHGTLTSRLSDLGT' A
#
# COMPACT_ATOMS: atom_id res chain seq x y z
N MET A 1 2.43 -22.88 31.83
CA MET A 1 2.30 -21.96 30.70
C MET A 1 0.88 -22.11 30.16
N PRO A 2 -0.03 -21.12 30.29
CA PRO A 2 -1.36 -21.20 29.67
C PRO A 2 -1.23 -21.09 28.14
N GLU A 3 -1.81 -22.04 27.43
CA GLU A 3 -1.88 -22.10 25.96
C GLU A 3 -2.72 -20.92 25.45
N ALA A 4 -2.20 -20.15 24.49
CA ALA A 4 -2.95 -19.06 23.87
C ALA A 4 -4.17 -19.66 23.13
N PRO A 5 -5.38 -19.10 23.29
CA PRO A 5 -6.58 -19.63 22.65
C PRO A 5 -6.41 -19.65 21.12
N ARG A 6 -6.69 -20.80 20.51
CA ARG A 6 -6.66 -20.97 19.06
C ARG A 6 -7.65 -20.01 18.39
N PRO A 7 -7.25 -19.25 17.36
CA PRO A 7 -8.16 -18.39 16.62
C PRO A 7 -9.26 -19.25 15.98
N THR A 8 -10.50 -18.75 16.06
CA THR A 8 -11.65 -19.38 15.45
C THR A 8 -11.72 -19.03 13.95
N PRO A 9 -12.35 -19.85 13.09
CA PRO A 9 -12.46 -19.56 11.65
C PRO A 9 -13.10 -18.20 11.30
N GLY A 10 -13.81 -17.57 12.24
CA GLY A 10 -14.33 -16.20 12.10
C GLY A 10 -13.26 -15.10 12.19
N ASP A 11 -12.09 -15.37 12.79
CA ASP A 11 -11.00 -14.41 12.92
C ASP A 11 -10.24 -14.20 11.60
N LEU A 12 -10.36 -15.16 10.67
CA LEU A 12 -9.79 -15.11 9.31
C LEU A 12 -10.78 -14.54 8.28
N ALA A 13 -11.99 -14.16 8.70
CA ALA A 13 -12.91 -13.48 7.80
C ALA A 13 -12.20 -12.22 7.25
N PRO A 14 -12.25 -11.98 5.92
CA PRO A 14 -11.68 -10.76 5.36
C PRO A 14 -12.31 -9.60 6.13
N LYS A 15 -11.49 -8.87 6.89
CA LYS A 15 -11.91 -7.63 7.54
C LYS A 15 -12.54 -6.82 6.43
N ALA A 16 -13.82 -6.46 6.59
CA ALA A 16 -14.51 -5.59 5.64
C ALA A 16 -13.53 -4.46 5.31
N ARG A 17 -13.23 -4.27 4.01
CA ARG A 17 -12.24 -3.27 3.56
C ARG A 17 -12.49 -2.01 4.37
N GLU A 18 -11.59 -1.73 5.30
CA GLU A 18 -11.69 -0.52 6.09
C GLU A 18 -11.70 0.61 5.06
N PRO A 19 -12.65 1.56 5.14
CA PRO A 19 -12.71 2.63 4.16
C PRO A 19 -11.34 3.29 4.16
N MET A 20 -10.58 3.08 3.08
CA MET A 20 -9.32 3.77 2.89
C MET A 20 -9.65 5.25 2.93
N PRO A 21 -8.88 6.08 3.68
CA PRO A 21 -9.14 7.50 3.71
C PRO A 21 -9.28 8.00 2.27
N GLU A 22 -10.38 8.68 1.99
CA GLU A 22 -10.68 9.26 0.68
C GLU A 22 -9.59 10.29 0.34
N GLY A 23 -8.59 9.85 -0.43
CA GLY A 23 -7.46 10.68 -0.86
C GLY A 23 -6.19 9.88 -1.11
N THR A 24 -5.42 10.28 -2.12
CA THR A 24 -4.03 9.82 -2.27
C THR A 24 -3.25 10.16 -1.00
N PRO A 25 -2.49 9.21 -0.42
CA PRO A 25 -1.69 9.50 0.77
C PRO A 25 -0.70 10.64 0.50
N GLU A 26 -0.60 11.59 1.42
CA GLU A 26 0.42 12.65 1.38
C GLU A 26 1.52 12.33 2.40
N THR A 27 2.72 12.11 1.89
CA THR A 27 3.91 11.76 2.66
C THR A 27 4.83 12.95 2.92
N GLY A 28 4.65 14.04 2.16
CA GLY A 28 5.51 15.22 2.21
C GLY A 28 6.78 15.09 1.36
N ASP A 29 6.97 13.94 0.71
CA ASP A 29 7.97 13.75 -0.34
C ASP A 29 7.31 13.93 -1.70
N LEU A 30 7.69 14.99 -2.41
CA LEU A 30 7.09 15.34 -3.70
C LEU A 30 7.15 14.23 -4.74
N VAL A 31 8.19 13.38 -4.71
CA VAL A 31 8.35 12.29 -5.67
C VAL A 31 7.43 11.13 -5.30
N VAL A 32 7.40 10.75 -4.02
CA VAL A 32 6.50 9.70 -3.52
C VAL A 32 5.04 10.10 -3.72
N ASP A 33 4.69 11.35 -3.42
CA ASP A 33 3.33 11.86 -3.56
C ASP A 33 2.89 11.96 -5.03
N ALA A 34 3.84 12.21 -5.95
CA ALA A 34 3.57 12.16 -7.39
C ALA A 34 3.27 10.72 -7.84
N ASP A 35 4.12 9.76 -7.48
CA ASP A 35 3.93 8.35 -7.87
C ASP A 35 2.65 7.75 -7.27
N LEU A 36 2.31 8.10 -6.02
CA LEU A 36 1.06 7.68 -5.39
C LEU A 36 -0.16 8.29 -6.08
N ARG A 37 -0.06 9.54 -6.55
CA ARG A 37 -1.14 10.19 -7.30
C ARG A 37 -1.31 9.55 -8.67
N ASP A 38 -0.22 9.23 -9.34
CA ASP A 38 -0.24 8.55 -10.63
C ASP A 38 -0.86 7.15 -10.50
N LEU A 39 -0.50 6.39 -9.46
CA LEU A 39 -1.13 5.10 -9.14
C LEU A 39 -2.64 5.24 -8.85
N ALA A 40 -3.06 6.30 -8.14
CA ALA A 40 -4.46 6.53 -7.82
C ALA A 40 -5.33 6.91 -9.04
N LEU A 41 -4.71 7.38 -10.13
CA LEU A 41 -5.39 7.70 -11.39
C LEU A 41 -5.55 6.50 -12.32
N VAL A 42 -4.87 5.38 -12.03
CA VAL A 42 -4.97 4.16 -12.82
C VAL A 42 -6.34 3.49 -12.64
N ASP A 43 -6.90 2.99 -13.74
CA ASP A 43 -8.10 2.16 -13.71
C ASP A 43 -7.80 0.85 -12.96
N PRO A 44 -8.49 0.57 -11.84
CA PRO A 44 -8.24 -0.65 -11.06
C PRO A 44 -8.56 -1.95 -11.82
N GLU A 45 -9.33 -1.89 -12.91
CA GLU A 45 -9.62 -3.05 -13.75
C GLU A 45 -8.51 -3.33 -14.79
N ASP A 46 -7.61 -2.37 -15.01
CA ASP A 46 -6.42 -2.56 -15.86
C ASP A 46 -5.24 -3.04 -15.00
N LEU A 47 -5.15 -4.35 -14.82
CA LEU A 47 -4.13 -4.97 -13.99
C LEU A 47 -2.70 -4.64 -14.46
N ASP A 48 -2.47 -4.57 -15.76
CA ASP A 48 -1.13 -4.28 -16.30
C ASP A 48 -0.71 -2.84 -15.97
N ALA A 49 -1.66 -1.90 -16.08
CA ALA A 49 -1.43 -0.51 -15.67
C ALA A 49 -1.22 -0.39 -14.15
N VAL A 50 -1.99 -1.12 -13.34
CA VAL A 50 -1.84 -1.12 -11.87
C VAL A 50 -0.47 -1.65 -11.47
N LEU A 51 -0.01 -2.74 -12.09
CA LEU A 51 1.31 -3.32 -11.81
C LEU A 51 2.43 -2.36 -12.20
N THR A 52 2.32 -1.72 -13.36
CA THR A 52 3.33 -0.75 -13.84
C THR A 52 3.45 0.46 -12.90
N ALA A 53 2.32 1.04 -12.50
CA ALA A 53 2.31 2.17 -11.58
C ALA A 53 2.76 1.75 -10.16
N GLY A 54 2.35 0.56 -9.72
CA GLY A 54 2.75 -0.02 -8.44
C GLY A 54 4.26 -0.29 -8.35
N GLU A 55 4.88 -0.80 -9.42
CA GLU A 55 6.34 -0.96 -9.49
C GLU A 55 7.08 0.37 -9.39
N SER A 56 6.55 1.42 -10.03
CA SER A 56 7.13 2.77 -9.95
C SER A 56 7.12 3.29 -8.50
N VAL A 57 5.97 3.20 -7.81
CA VAL A 57 5.84 3.53 -6.39
C VAL A 57 6.81 2.70 -5.53
N HIS A 58 6.89 1.39 -5.77
CA HIS A 58 7.77 0.49 -5.02
C HIS A 58 9.25 0.84 -5.18
N GLY A 59 9.69 1.13 -6.40
CA GLY A 59 11.05 1.55 -6.70
C GLY A 59 11.42 2.85 -5.99
N THR A 60 10.54 3.85 -6.05
CA THR A 60 10.74 5.14 -5.37
C THR A 60 10.84 4.95 -3.86
N LEU A 61 9.89 4.23 -3.24
CA LEU A 61 9.93 3.98 -1.80
C LEU A 61 11.19 3.24 -1.36
N THR A 62 11.63 2.23 -2.13
CA THR A 62 12.84 1.47 -1.83
C THR A 62 14.09 2.35 -1.91
N SER A 63 14.17 3.23 -2.90
CA SER A 63 15.27 4.20 -3.02
C SER A 63 15.29 5.15 -1.82
N ARG A 64 14.15 5.75 -1.47
CA ARG A 64 14.05 6.68 -0.34
C ARG A 64 14.39 6.04 0.99
N LEU A 65 13.92 4.82 1.23
CA LEU A 65 14.26 4.08 2.45
C LEU A 65 15.75 3.73 2.52
N SER A 66 16.37 3.42 1.38
CA SER A 66 17.82 3.17 1.30
C SER A 66 18.61 4.44 1.64
N ASP A 67 18.17 5.60 1.16
CA ASP A 67 18.79 6.90 1.45
C ASP A 67 18.68 7.30 2.94
N LEU A 68 17.63 6.85 3.64
CA LEU A 68 17.41 7.12 5.07
C LEU A 68 18.18 6.18 6.01
N GLY A 69 18.71 5.07 5.49
CA GLY A 69 19.37 4.01 6.27
C GLY A 69 20.86 4.24 6.57
N THR A 70 21.42 5.39 6.18
CA THR A 70 22.79 5.84 6.52
C THR A 70 22.83 6.74 7.73
#